data_AF-A0A0P7Z8Z2-F1
#
_entry.id   AF-A0A0P7Z8Z2-F1
#
_cell.length_a   1.000
_cell.length_b   1.000
_cell.length_c   1.000
_cell.angle_alpha   90.00
_cell.angle_beta   90.00
_cell.angle_gamma   90.00
#
_symmetry.space_group_name_H-M   'P 1'
#
loop_
_entity.id
_entity.type
_entity.pdbx_description
1 polymer ?
#
loop_
_entity_poly.entity_id
_entity_poly.type
_entity_poly.pdbx_seq_one_letter_code
_entity_poly.pdbx_strand_id
1 'polypeptide(L)'
;MSTEPEPTPNSAANDPDNDLRQDILRGHKFTLADAIAAEGNNFFKGESPVPILLRAVTEINGFIDKHLSDSSGALKAVLQDWVKQDSRVSEHIDKPLIALEKILTSITTNSEILYEFVRQVDFKWGQIYGDRPYFQQPGQSPHPDDEYTHNSVQKKLTQLRESLHNVL
;
A
#
# COMPACT_ATOMS: atom_id res chain seq x y z
N MET A 1 9.39 43.97 -47.11
CA MET A 1 9.79 43.72 -45.70
C MET A 1 8.98 42.54 -45.23
N SER A 2 9.57 41.35 -45.28
CA SER A 2 8.94 40.10 -44.86
C SER A 2 9.20 39.92 -43.37
N THR A 3 8.14 39.88 -42.57
CA THR A 3 8.23 39.50 -41.15
C THR A 3 7.74 38.07 -41.04
N GLU A 4 8.70 37.16 -40.94
CA GLU A 4 8.51 35.79 -40.48
C GLU A 4 7.95 35.83 -39.05
N PRO A 5 6.89 35.09 -38.70
CA PRO A 5 6.48 34.98 -37.31
C PRO A 5 7.43 34.02 -36.58
N GLU A 6 7.93 34.45 -35.42
CA GLU A 6 8.75 33.63 -34.53
C GLU A 6 8.06 32.32 -34.14
N PRO A 7 8.82 31.23 -33.97
CA PRO A 7 8.27 29.99 -33.45
C PRO A 7 7.95 30.18 -31.96
N THR A 8 6.68 30.05 -31.60
CA THR A 8 6.23 29.99 -30.21
C THR A 8 7.00 28.91 -29.45
N PRO A 9 7.58 29.20 -28.27
CA PRO A 9 8.22 28.18 -27.46
C PRO A 9 7.18 27.14 -27.06
N ASN A 10 7.51 25.90 -27.39
CA ASN A 10 6.74 24.70 -27.13
C ASN A 10 6.27 24.68 -25.67
N SER A 11 4.97 24.81 -25.44
CA SER A 11 4.34 24.53 -24.15
C SER A 11 4.37 23.02 -23.94
N ALA A 12 5.54 22.50 -23.59
CA ALA A 12 5.63 21.23 -22.91
C ALA A 12 4.97 21.46 -21.55
N ALA A 13 3.71 21.03 -21.43
CA ALA A 13 3.11 20.81 -20.13
C ALA A 13 4.04 19.86 -19.37
N ASN A 14 4.78 20.39 -18.39
CA ASN A 14 5.49 19.58 -17.42
C ASN A 14 4.41 18.82 -16.65
N ASP A 15 4.20 17.57 -17.04
CA ASP A 15 3.32 16.65 -16.35
C ASP A 15 4.00 16.31 -15.02
N PRO A 16 3.51 16.81 -13.87
CA PRO A 16 4.11 16.55 -12.57
C PRO A 16 4.18 15.05 -12.26
N ASP A 17 3.28 14.24 -12.84
CA ASP A 17 3.32 12.79 -12.73
C ASP A 17 4.53 12.19 -13.45
N ASN A 18 4.99 12.80 -14.54
CA ASN A 18 6.17 12.36 -15.27
C ASN A 18 7.45 12.70 -14.52
N ASP A 19 7.53 13.88 -13.89
CA ASP A 19 8.66 14.27 -13.06
C ASP A 19 8.77 13.34 -11.82
N LEU A 20 7.65 13.06 -11.16
CA LEU A 20 7.60 12.11 -10.04
C LEU A 20 7.99 10.69 -10.47
N ARG A 21 7.52 10.22 -11.63
CA ARG A 21 7.94 8.94 -12.22
C ARG A 21 9.44 8.91 -12.49
N GLN A 22 10.01 9.98 -13.05
CA GLN A 22 11.46 10.04 -13.30
C GLN A 22 12.27 9.96 -12.02
N ASP A 23 11.84 10.59 -10.94
CA ASP A 23 12.56 10.57 -9.66
C ASP A 23 12.48 9.20 -8.96
N ILE A 24 11.33 8.50 -9.07
CA ILE A 24 11.21 7.09 -8.64
C ILE A 24 12.15 6.20 -9.46
N LEU A 25 12.18 6.37 -10.78
CA LEU A 25 13.07 5.61 -11.68
C LEU A 25 14.56 5.89 -11.44
N ARG A 26 14.90 7.09 -10.92
CA ARG A 26 16.26 7.44 -10.47
C ARG A 26 16.65 6.79 -9.13
N GLY A 27 15.78 5.95 -8.56
CA GLY A 27 16.06 5.17 -7.35
C GLY A 27 15.74 5.89 -6.04
N HIS A 28 15.05 7.04 -6.09
CA HIS A 28 14.57 7.69 -4.88
C HIS A 28 13.32 6.96 -4.37
N LYS A 29 13.41 6.34 -3.20
CA LYS A 29 12.27 5.71 -2.54
C LYS A 29 11.34 6.81 -2.02
N PHE A 30 10.24 7.06 -2.74
CA PHE A 30 9.27 8.09 -2.42
C PHE A 30 8.20 7.56 -1.47
N THR A 31 7.89 8.29 -0.41
CA THR A 31 6.77 7.97 0.49
C THR A 31 5.49 8.71 0.08
N LEU A 32 4.33 8.27 0.59
CA LEU A 32 3.07 8.99 0.37
C LEU A 32 3.13 10.43 0.90
N ALA A 33 3.85 10.67 2.01
CA ALA A 33 4.02 12.01 2.57
C ALA A 33 4.81 12.92 1.62
N ASP A 34 5.85 12.39 0.96
CA ASP A 34 6.64 13.14 -0.03
C ASP A 34 5.79 13.50 -1.25
N ALA A 35 4.95 12.58 -1.73
CA ALA A 35 4.03 12.84 -2.84
C ALA A 35 3.02 13.94 -2.49
N ILE A 36 2.46 13.94 -1.27
CA ILE A 36 1.54 14.99 -0.80
C ILE A 36 2.28 16.34 -0.69
N ALA A 37 3.52 16.35 -0.20
CA ALA A 37 4.33 17.56 -0.10
C ALA A 37 4.65 18.17 -1.47
N ALA A 38 4.94 17.34 -2.48
CA ALA A 38 5.16 17.78 -3.86
C ALA A 38 3.88 18.38 -4.49
N GLU A 39 2.71 17.79 -4.21
CA GLU A 39 1.43 18.20 -4.80
C GLU A 39 0.89 19.52 -4.23
N GLY A 40 1.27 19.90 -3.01
CA GLY A 40 0.82 21.13 -2.34
C GLY A 40 1.03 22.42 -3.16
N ASN A 41 1.90 22.38 -4.18
CA ASN A 41 2.18 23.48 -5.09
C ASN A 41 1.26 23.53 -6.34
N ASN A 42 0.50 22.47 -6.63
CA ASN A 42 -0.28 22.30 -7.88
C ASN A 42 -1.81 22.35 -7.74
N PHE A 43 -2.35 22.42 -6.51
CA PHE A 43 -3.79 22.36 -6.20
C PHE A 43 -4.67 23.49 -6.77
N PHE A 44 -4.12 24.51 -7.43
CA PHE A 44 -4.86 25.72 -7.84
C PHE A 44 -5.60 25.63 -9.20
N LYS A 45 -5.76 24.45 -9.81
CA LYS A 45 -6.42 24.31 -11.13
C LYS A 45 -7.52 23.25 -11.20
N GLY A 46 -8.60 23.45 -10.46
CA GLY A 46 -9.99 23.13 -10.87
C GLY A 46 -10.46 21.68 -11.02
N GLU A 47 -9.60 20.72 -11.35
CA GLU A 47 -9.88 19.28 -11.32
C GLU A 47 -8.63 18.64 -10.72
N SER A 48 -8.72 18.10 -9.50
CA SER A 48 -7.54 17.58 -8.80
C SER A 48 -7.28 16.15 -9.28
N PRO A 49 -6.26 15.89 -10.12
CA PRO A 49 -5.80 14.52 -10.29
C PRO A 49 -5.37 13.99 -8.92
N VAL A 50 -5.84 12.79 -8.56
CA VAL A 50 -5.34 12.09 -7.38
C VAL A 50 -3.87 11.74 -7.68
N PRO A 51 -2.90 12.10 -6.82
CA PRO A 51 -1.49 11.79 -7.05
C PRO A 51 -1.30 10.32 -7.40
N ILE A 52 -0.46 9.99 -8.39
CA ILE A 52 -0.30 8.62 -8.90
C ILE A 52 0.01 7.59 -7.80
N LEU A 53 0.79 7.97 -6.79
CA LEU A 53 1.11 7.11 -5.65
C LEU A 53 -0.11 6.88 -4.75
N LEU A 54 -0.92 7.92 -4.53
CA LEU A 54 -2.17 7.80 -3.78
C LEU A 54 -3.19 6.94 -4.55
N ARG A 55 -3.23 7.03 -5.88
CA ARG A 55 -4.04 6.14 -6.72
C ARG A 55 -3.61 4.68 -6.59
N ALA A 56 -2.31 4.41 -6.66
CA ALA A 56 -1.76 3.06 -6.47
C ALA A 56 -2.12 2.47 -5.09
N VAL A 57 -1.94 3.26 -4.02
CA VAL A 57 -2.34 2.86 -2.65
C VAL A 57 -3.85 2.62 -2.56
N THR A 58 -4.66 3.48 -3.18
CA THR A 58 -6.13 3.35 -3.19
C THR A 58 -6.59 2.08 -3.89
N GLU A 59 -5.95 1.74 -5.02
CA GLU A 59 -6.22 0.50 -5.77
C GLU A 59 -5.91 -0.74 -4.92
N ILE A 60 -4.75 -0.77 -4.27
CA ILE A 60 -4.36 -1.86 -3.38
C ILE A 60 -5.34 -1.98 -2.21
N ASN A 61 -5.67 -0.87 -1.55
CA ASN A 61 -6.58 -0.88 -0.41
C ASN A 61 -7.98 -1.35 -0.80
N GLY A 62 -8.49 -0.91 -1.96
CA GLY A 62 -9.77 -1.39 -2.49
C GLY A 62 -9.77 -2.88 -2.80
N PHE A 63 -8.65 -3.41 -3.31
CA PHE A 63 -8.49 -4.86 -3.50
C PHE A 63 -8.52 -5.60 -2.15
N ILE A 64 -7.76 -5.13 -1.16
CA ILE A 64 -7.74 -5.69 0.20
C ILE A 64 -9.15 -5.71 0.79
N ASP A 65 -9.88 -4.59 0.71
CA ASP A 65 -11.22 -4.49 1.29
C ASP A 65 -12.21 -5.49 0.69
N LYS A 66 -12.10 -5.70 -0.63
CA LYS A 66 -12.97 -6.61 -1.39
C LYS A 66 -12.65 -8.09 -1.15
N HIS A 67 -11.38 -8.45 -1.01
CA HIS A 67 -10.94 -9.85 -1.05
C HIS A 67 -10.46 -10.41 0.30
N LEU A 68 -10.12 -9.56 1.27
CA LEU A 68 -9.75 -10.01 2.61
C LEU A 68 -10.98 -10.06 3.51
N SER A 69 -11.29 -11.24 4.06
CA SER A 69 -12.33 -11.38 5.09
C SER A 69 -11.74 -11.12 6.47
N ASP A 70 -12.25 -10.08 7.13
CA ASP A 70 -11.77 -9.63 8.43
C ASP A 70 -12.91 -8.98 9.23
N SER A 71 -13.51 -9.74 10.14
CA SER A 71 -14.67 -9.32 10.92
C SER A 71 -14.37 -8.13 11.82
N SER A 72 -13.25 -8.21 12.54
CA SER A 72 -12.89 -7.18 13.51
C SER A 72 -12.14 -5.99 12.88
N GLY A 73 -11.69 -6.11 11.63
CA GLY A 73 -11.09 -5.03 10.84
C GLY A 73 -9.62 -4.71 11.14
N ALA A 74 -9.02 -5.33 12.16
CA ALA A 74 -7.64 -5.05 12.57
C ALA A 74 -6.62 -5.56 11.54
N LEU A 75 -6.85 -6.73 10.95
CA LEU A 75 -5.96 -7.31 9.93
C LEU A 75 -5.92 -6.45 8.66
N LYS A 76 -7.07 -5.97 8.20
CA LYS A 76 -7.15 -5.03 7.06
C LYS A 76 -6.40 -3.75 7.36
N ALA A 77 -6.67 -3.13 8.52
CA ALA A 77 -6.06 -1.87 8.88
C ALA A 77 -4.52 -1.95 8.92
N VAL A 78 -3.96 -3.00 9.53
CA VAL A 78 -2.50 -3.19 9.59
C VAL A 78 -1.91 -3.45 8.20
N LEU A 79 -2.54 -4.29 7.38
CA LEU A 79 -2.05 -4.55 6.02
C LEU A 79 -2.06 -3.28 5.16
N GLN A 80 -3.12 -2.48 5.24
CA GLN A 80 -3.23 -1.20 4.53
C GLN A 80 -2.17 -0.19 5.01
N ASP A 81 -1.85 -0.17 6.31
CA ASP A 81 -0.79 0.68 6.85
C ASP A 81 0.60 0.22 6.40
N TRP A 82 0.85 -1.08 6.27
CA TRP A 82 2.08 -1.62 5.67
C TRP A 82 2.19 -1.21 4.19
N VAL A 83 1.11 -1.35 3.42
CA VAL A 83 1.08 -0.95 2.00
C VAL A 83 1.46 0.53 1.83
N LYS A 84 0.90 1.43 2.64
CA LYS A 84 1.21 2.88 2.57
C LYS A 84 2.69 3.20 2.79
N GLN A 85 3.39 2.38 3.56
CA GLN A 85 4.77 2.62 4.00
C GLN A 85 5.81 1.84 3.17
N ASP A 86 5.37 0.89 2.35
CA ASP A 86 6.27 -0.02 1.64
C ASP A 86 6.77 0.58 0.33
N SER A 87 8.11 0.64 0.15
CA SER A 87 8.70 1.21 -1.06
C SER A 87 8.29 0.49 -2.35
N ARG A 88 7.91 -0.79 -2.26
CA ARG A 88 7.47 -1.59 -3.42
C ARG A 88 6.22 -1.00 -4.08
N VAL A 89 5.38 -0.24 -3.37
CA VAL A 89 4.23 0.42 -3.99
C VAL A 89 4.69 1.50 -4.98
N SER A 90 5.70 2.29 -4.61
CA SER A 90 6.30 3.27 -5.52
C SER A 90 7.07 2.60 -6.67
N GLU A 91 7.78 1.50 -6.40
CA GLU A 91 8.54 0.75 -7.41
C GLU A 91 7.64 0.07 -8.47
N HIS A 92 6.38 -0.22 -8.13
CA HIS A 92 5.39 -0.85 -9.02
C HIS A 92 4.16 0.06 -9.23
N ILE A 93 4.37 1.38 -9.29
CA ILE A 93 3.27 2.36 -9.31
C ILE A 93 2.26 2.15 -10.44
N ASP A 94 2.71 1.69 -11.62
CA ASP A 94 1.84 1.41 -12.77
C ASP A 94 1.18 0.01 -12.70
N LYS A 95 1.63 -0.86 -11.79
CA LYS A 95 1.10 -2.22 -11.57
C LYS A 95 1.02 -2.52 -10.06
N PRO A 96 0.17 -1.79 -9.32
CA PRO A 96 0.25 -1.74 -7.86
C PRO A 96 -0.11 -3.09 -7.20
N LEU A 97 -0.92 -3.93 -7.84
CA LEU A 97 -1.21 -5.28 -7.37
C LEU A 97 0.03 -6.20 -7.34
N ILE A 98 1.05 -5.96 -8.17
CA ILE A 98 2.35 -6.66 -8.08
C ILE A 98 3.09 -6.27 -6.79
N ALA A 99 2.99 -5.02 -6.34
CA ALA A 99 3.54 -4.61 -5.05
C ALA A 99 2.86 -5.37 -3.91
N LEU A 100 1.53 -5.47 -3.93
CA LEU A 100 0.77 -6.21 -2.93
C LEU A 100 1.18 -7.69 -2.90
N GLU A 101 1.32 -8.34 -4.06
CA GLU A 101 1.78 -9.74 -4.14
C GLU A 101 3.15 -9.92 -3.47
N LYS A 102 4.10 -9.01 -3.73
CA LYS A 102 5.44 -9.04 -3.12
C LYS A 102 5.37 -8.83 -1.60
N ILE A 103 4.54 -7.91 -1.12
CA ILE A 103 4.33 -7.67 0.31
C ILE A 103 3.78 -8.93 0.99
N LEU A 104 2.70 -9.49 0.46
CA LEU A 104 2.07 -10.71 0.97
C LEU A 104 3.05 -11.89 0.94
N THR A 105 3.86 -12.00 -0.11
CA THR A 105 4.88 -13.05 -0.20
C THR A 105 5.93 -12.88 0.89
N SER A 106 6.45 -11.66 1.14
CA SER A 106 7.41 -11.46 2.22
C SER A 106 6.87 -11.81 3.61
N ILE A 107 5.59 -11.56 3.87
CA ILE A 107 4.95 -11.90 5.14
C ILE A 107 4.74 -13.42 5.25
N THR A 108 4.24 -14.06 4.19
CA THR A 108 3.83 -15.47 4.25
C THR A 108 4.98 -16.48 4.13
N THR A 109 6.14 -16.07 3.62
CA THR A 109 7.31 -16.96 3.47
C THR A 109 8.35 -16.80 4.56
N ASN A 110 8.25 -15.78 5.41
CA ASN A 110 9.16 -15.54 6.53
C ASN A 110 8.39 -15.52 7.85
N SER A 111 8.64 -16.51 8.71
CA SER A 111 7.95 -16.67 9.99
C SER A 111 8.14 -15.48 10.92
N GLU A 112 9.32 -14.86 10.95
CA GLU A 112 9.59 -13.70 11.82
C GLU A 112 8.77 -12.49 11.39
N ILE A 113 8.69 -12.24 10.07
CA ILE A 113 7.84 -11.16 9.54
C ILE A 113 6.36 -11.45 9.83
N LEU A 114 5.92 -12.71 9.67
CA LEU A 114 4.56 -13.12 10.01
C LEU A 114 4.25 -12.86 11.49
N TYR A 115 5.14 -13.24 12.40
CA TYR A 115 4.93 -13.08 13.84
C TYR A 115 4.85 -11.60 14.24
N GLU A 116 5.75 -10.76 13.74
CA GLU A 116 5.67 -9.32 13.98
C GLU A 116 4.43 -8.68 13.35
N PHE A 117 4.03 -9.13 12.17
CA PHE A 117 2.80 -8.67 11.53
C PHE A 117 1.58 -9.04 12.38
N VAL A 118 1.46 -10.29 12.83
CA VAL A 118 0.37 -10.76 13.70
C VAL A 118 0.34 -9.98 15.01
N ARG A 119 1.49 -9.77 15.65
CA ARG A 119 1.59 -8.96 16.86
C ARG A 119 1.05 -7.54 16.67
N GLN A 120 1.28 -6.93 15.50
CA GLN A 120 0.71 -5.62 15.17
C GLN A 120 -0.81 -5.68 14.94
N VAL A 121 -1.31 -6.77 14.35
CA VAL A 121 -2.76 -7.02 14.19
C VAL A 121 -3.43 -7.14 15.56
N ASP A 122 -2.87 -7.94 16.46
CA ASP A 122 -3.35 -8.07 17.86
C ASP A 122 -3.35 -6.73 18.58
N PHE A 123 -2.25 -5.98 18.46
CA PHE A 123 -2.16 -4.65 19.05
C PHE A 123 -3.25 -3.71 18.50
N LYS A 124 -3.46 -3.71 17.18
CA LYS A 124 -4.49 -2.91 16.53
C LYS A 124 -5.89 -3.33 16.96
N TRP A 125 -6.14 -4.63 17.12
CA TRP A 125 -7.40 -5.14 17.65
C TRP A 125 -7.66 -4.61 19.06
N GLY A 126 -6.68 -4.69 19.97
CA GLY A 126 -6.82 -4.12 21.32
C GLY A 126 -7.09 -2.61 21.32
N GLN A 127 -6.49 -1.87 20.38
CA GLN A 127 -6.80 -0.45 20.19
C GLN A 127 -8.25 -0.19 19.74
N ILE A 128 -8.79 -1.04 18.84
CA ILE A 128 -10.15 -0.89 18.32
C ILE A 128 -11.19 -1.22 19.39
N TYR A 129 -10.98 -2.30 20.14
CA TYR A 129 -11.98 -2.83 21.08
C TYR A 129 -11.76 -2.41 22.54
N GLY A 130 -10.60 -1.83 22.88
CA GLY A 130 -10.28 -1.41 24.24
C GLY A 130 -9.90 -2.56 25.18
N ASP A 131 -9.69 -3.76 24.63
CA ASP A 131 -9.38 -4.99 25.36
C ASP A 131 -7.90 -5.37 25.26
N ARG A 132 -7.46 -6.26 26.16
CA ARG A 132 -6.08 -6.76 26.15
C ARG A 132 -5.89 -7.77 25.01
N PRO A 133 -4.93 -7.54 24.09
CA PRO A 133 -4.67 -8.48 23.00
C PRO A 133 -4.11 -9.83 23.47
N TYR A 134 -4.36 -10.87 22.68
CA TYR A 134 -3.84 -12.22 22.89
C TYR A 134 -2.56 -12.46 22.09
N PHE A 135 -1.42 -11.99 22.59
CA PHE A 135 -0.15 -12.24 21.90
C PHE A 135 0.26 -13.71 21.92
N GLN A 136 0.40 -14.30 20.73
CA GLN A 136 0.94 -15.66 20.53
C GLN A 136 2.46 -15.64 20.43
N GLN A 137 3.17 -16.50 21.17
CA GLN A 137 4.61 -16.73 20.99
C GLN A 137 4.89 -17.77 19.88
N PRO A 138 6.07 -17.74 19.24
CA PRO A 138 6.48 -18.78 18.30
C PRO A 138 6.38 -20.20 18.91
N GLY A 139 5.68 -21.10 18.22
CA GLY A 139 5.48 -22.48 18.68
C GLY A 139 4.45 -22.66 19.82
N GLN A 140 3.87 -21.59 20.35
CA GLN A 140 2.82 -21.65 21.36
C GLN A 140 1.46 -21.97 20.71
N SER A 141 0.61 -22.74 21.40
CA SER A 141 -0.79 -22.89 21.02
C SER A 141 -1.54 -21.55 21.14
N PRO A 142 -2.44 -21.23 20.21
CA PRO A 142 -3.21 -19.99 20.25
C PRO A 142 -4.19 -19.96 21.43
N HIS A 143 -4.57 -18.76 21.85
CA HIS A 143 -5.66 -18.57 22.81
C HIS A 143 -6.99 -18.96 22.14
N PRO A 144 -7.92 -19.65 22.83
CA PRO A 144 -9.17 -20.14 22.22
C PRO A 144 -10.06 -19.01 21.66
N ASP A 145 -10.02 -17.84 22.30
CA ASP A 145 -10.82 -16.66 21.91
C ASP A 145 -10.07 -15.70 20.98
N ASP A 146 -8.85 -16.04 20.55
CA ASP A 146 -8.06 -15.18 19.67
C ASP A 146 -8.45 -15.36 18.19
N GLU A 147 -8.90 -14.28 17.57
CA GLU A 147 -9.24 -14.23 16.14
C GLU A 147 -7.97 -14.28 15.25
N TYR A 148 -6.86 -13.73 15.73
CA TYR A 148 -5.67 -13.42 14.93
C TYR A 148 -4.45 -14.26 15.27
N THR A 149 -4.65 -15.56 15.41
CA THR A 149 -3.55 -16.53 15.51
C THR A 149 -2.59 -16.47 14.30
N HIS A 150 -1.34 -16.91 14.49
CA HIS A 150 -0.36 -17.05 13.41
C HIS A 150 -0.91 -17.85 12.21
N ASN A 151 -1.63 -18.96 12.48
CA ASN A 151 -2.16 -19.82 11.43
C ASN A 151 -3.35 -19.18 10.70
N SER A 152 -4.29 -18.58 11.44
CA SER A 152 -5.47 -17.93 10.84
C SER A 152 -5.06 -16.76 9.96
N VAL A 153 -4.11 -15.92 10.42
CA VAL A 153 -3.58 -14.80 9.63
C VAL A 153 -2.82 -15.30 8.41
N GLN A 154 -1.91 -16.26 8.54
CA GLN A 154 -1.18 -16.82 7.40
C GLN A 154 -2.13 -17.36 6.33
N LYS A 155 -3.18 -18.07 6.74
CA LYS A 155 -4.20 -18.62 5.83
C LYS A 155 -4.95 -17.49 5.11
N LYS A 156 -5.42 -16.48 5.83
CA LYS A 156 -6.13 -15.32 5.23
C LYS A 156 -5.24 -14.57 4.23
N LEU A 157 -3.97 -14.33 4.56
CA LEU A 157 -3.02 -13.67 3.66
C LEU A 157 -2.70 -14.52 2.42
N THR A 158 -2.59 -15.84 2.59
CA THR A 158 -2.37 -16.76 1.47
C THR A 158 -3.58 -16.78 0.52
N GLN A 159 -4.80 -16.82 1.05
CA GLN A 159 -6.03 -16.74 0.26
C GLN A 159 -6.18 -15.40 -0.47
N LEU A 160 -5.78 -14.29 0.16
CA LEU A 160 -5.73 -12.99 -0.50
C LEU A 160 -4.74 -12.99 -1.67
N ARG A 161 -3.57 -13.64 -1.50
CA ARG A 161 -2.58 -13.80 -2.57
C ARG A 161 -3.10 -14.68 -3.72
N GLU A 162 -3.77 -15.77 -3.41
CA GLU A 162 -4.42 -16.62 -4.43
C GLU A 162 -5.47 -15.82 -5.22
N SER A 163 -6.20 -14.92 -4.56
CA SER A 163 -7.16 -14.03 -5.24
C SER A 163 -6.46 -13.06 -6.20
N LEU A 164 -5.22 -12.62 -5.91
CA LEU A 164 -4.43 -11.79 -6.83
C LEU A 164 -4.02 -12.57 -8.08
N HIS A 165 -3.60 -13.83 -7.95
CA HIS A 165 -3.19 -14.67 -9.08
C HIS A 165 -4.32 -14.94 -10.07
N ASN A 166 -5.58 -14.81 -9.64
CA ASN A 166 -6.74 -14.92 -10.54
C ASN A 166 -7.03 -13.62 -11.31
N VAL A 167 -6.40 -12.51 -10.95
CA VAL A 167 -6.64 -11.16 -11.51
C VAL A 167 -5.44 -10.65 -12.31
N LEU A 168 -4.21 -11.05 -11.95
CA LEU A 168 -2.96 -10.74 -12.66
C LEU A 168 -2.78 -11.63 -13.90
#